data_AF-X1HYV0-F1
#
_entry.id   AF-X1HYV0-F1
#
_cell.length_a   1.000
_cell.length_b   1.000
_cell.length_c   1.000
_cell.angle_alpha   90.00
_cell.angle_beta   90.00
_cell.angle_gamma   90.00
#
_symmetry.space_group_name_H-M   'P 1'
#
loop_
_entity.id
_entity.type
_entity.pdbx_description
1 polymer ?
#
loop_
_entity_poly.entity_id
_entity_poly.type
_entity_poly.pdbx_seq_one_letter_code
_entity_poly.pdbx_strand_id
1 'polypeptide(L)'
;GLIQDSDYHLILDVGGDDTGTVVLGNFKSFIEGSDYEILLVVNSYRPFTQDIPQIEQIAREIENSSRLKISGIVSNPNLSRQTDEKIIQQGHILIKQASQKLNLPIKFICIDERFSQKIKQENFEEPIFYIKRFMHLPWN
;
A
#
# COMPACT_ATOMS: atom_id res chain seq x y z
N GLY A 1 3.82 -26.04 3.25
CA GLY A 1 4.06 -25.19 2.04
C GLY A 1 4.84 -23.96 2.46
N LEU A 2 5.31 -23.11 1.53
CA LEU A 2 6.18 -21.96 1.87
C LEU A 2 5.62 -21.03 2.96
N ILE A 3 4.30 -20.94 3.10
CA ILE A 3 3.64 -20.15 4.16
C ILE A 3 3.91 -20.64 5.60
N GLN A 4 4.46 -21.84 5.78
CA GLN A 4 4.82 -22.42 7.07
C GLN A 4 6.34 -22.54 7.26
N ASP A 5 7.11 -22.14 6.23
CA ASP A 5 8.55 -22.30 6.22
C ASP A 5 9.19 -21.00 6.73
N SER A 6 9.75 -21.05 7.95
CA SER A 6 10.36 -19.90 8.60
C SER A 6 11.72 -19.49 8.00
N ASP A 7 12.29 -20.31 7.11
CA ASP A 7 13.57 -20.00 6.47
C ASP A 7 13.41 -19.04 5.27
N TYR A 8 12.17 -18.67 4.92
CA TYR A 8 11.85 -17.78 3.81
C TYR A 8 10.99 -16.59 4.22
N HIS A 9 11.18 -15.47 3.53
CA HIS A 9 10.23 -14.36 3.54
C HIS A 9 9.22 -14.53 2.41
N LEU A 10 7.95 -14.63 2.76
CA LEU A 10 6.85 -14.75 1.80
C LEU A 10 6.20 -13.38 1.58
N ILE A 11 6.18 -12.92 0.33
CA ILE A 11 5.42 -11.73 -0.09
C ILE A 11 4.16 -12.21 -0.80
N LEU A 12 3.01 -11.82 -0.27
CA LEU A 12 1.71 -12.09 -0.87
C LEU A 12 1.17 -10.80 -1.51
N ASP A 13 1.10 -10.78 -2.84
CA ASP A 13 0.39 -9.71 -3.56
C ASP A 13 -1.09 -10.06 -3.64
N VAL A 14 -1.92 -9.29 -2.96
CA VAL A 14 -3.34 -9.56 -2.79
C VAL A 14 -4.13 -8.31 -3.17
N GLY A 15 -5.10 -8.48 -4.06
CA GLY A 15 -6.05 -7.43 -4.41
C GLY A 15 -6.83 -6.96 -3.18
N GLY A 16 -7.09 -5.65 -3.10
CA GLY A 16 -7.91 -5.05 -2.04
C GLY A 16 -9.42 -5.23 -2.25
N ASP A 17 -9.83 -6.15 -3.12
CA ASP A 17 -11.23 -6.48 -3.39
C ASP A 17 -11.71 -7.66 -2.52
N ASP A 18 -13.02 -7.89 -2.51
CA ASP A 18 -13.65 -8.98 -1.74
C ASP A 18 -13.01 -10.35 -2.02
N THR A 19 -12.58 -10.58 -3.27
CA THR A 19 -11.97 -11.86 -3.67
C THR A 19 -10.57 -12.03 -3.10
N GLY A 20 -9.69 -11.02 -3.25
CA GLY A 20 -8.33 -11.09 -2.72
C GLY A 20 -8.30 -11.23 -1.20
N THR A 21 -9.16 -10.49 -0.51
CA THR A 21 -9.18 -10.46 0.96
C THR A 21 -9.73 -11.74 1.60
N VAL A 22 -10.69 -12.41 0.94
CA VAL A 22 -11.19 -13.74 1.35
C VAL A 22 -10.08 -14.80 1.33
N VAL A 23 -9.15 -14.72 0.37
CA VAL A 23 -8.02 -15.66 0.29
C VAL A 23 -7.14 -15.56 1.55
N LEU A 24 -6.89 -14.35 2.06
CA LEU A 24 -6.14 -14.16 3.31
C LEU A 24 -6.84 -14.83 4.51
N GLY A 25 -8.17 -14.75 4.56
CA GLY A 25 -8.96 -15.39 5.61
C GLY A 25 -8.76 -16.91 5.69
N ASN A 26 -8.56 -17.58 4.55
CA ASN A 26 -8.33 -19.03 4.50
C ASN A 26 -6.96 -19.42 5.10
N PHE A 27 -5.99 -18.51 5.07
CA PHE A 27 -4.65 -18.74 5.60
C PHE A 27 -4.42 -18.15 7.00
N LYS A 28 -5.45 -17.55 7.61
CA LYS A 28 -5.36 -16.86 8.92
C LYS A 28 -4.60 -17.67 9.96
N SER A 29 -4.91 -18.96 10.14
CA SER A 29 -4.29 -19.79 11.18
C SER A 29 -2.78 -19.97 11.01
N PHE A 30 -2.27 -19.87 9.78
CA PHE A 30 -0.83 -19.91 9.51
C PHE A 30 -0.20 -18.54 9.67
N ILE A 31 -0.90 -17.48 9.25
CA ILE A 31 -0.39 -16.10 9.28
C ILE A 31 -0.36 -15.55 10.72
N GLU A 32 -1.43 -15.73 11.50
CA GLU A 32 -1.57 -15.19 12.85
C GLU A 32 -0.54 -15.77 13.84
N GLY A 33 -0.03 -16.99 13.58
CA GLY A 33 1.04 -17.61 14.34
C GLY A 33 2.46 -17.21 13.91
N SER A 34 2.59 -16.33 12.92
CA SER A 34 3.87 -15.88 12.35
C SER A 34 4.11 -14.38 12.61
N ASP A 35 5.33 -13.91 12.38
CA ASP A 35 5.67 -12.49 12.36
C ASP A 35 5.22 -11.87 11.03
N TYR A 36 3.94 -11.54 10.94
CA TYR A 36 3.33 -11.05 9.70
C TYR A 36 3.24 -9.52 9.66
N GLU A 37 3.31 -8.98 8.44
CA GLU A 37 3.03 -7.57 8.17
C GLU A 37 2.01 -7.45 7.04
N ILE A 38 0.88 -6.78 7.29
CA ILE A 38 -0.08 -6.40 6.25
C ILE A 38 0.07 -4.92 5.96
N LEU A 39 0.43 -4.61 4.71
CA LEU A 39 0.58 -3.25 4.22
C LEU A 39 -0.59 -2.89 3.30
N LEU A 40 -1.38 -1.90 3.71
CA LEU A 40 -2.41 -1.33 2.86
C LEU A 40 -1.77 -0.35 1.86
N VAL A 41 -1.67 -0.74 0.60
CA VAL A 41 -1.12 0.11 -0.46
C VAL A 41 -2.20 1.04 -0.99
N VAL A 42 -2.13 2.33 -0.64
CA VAL A 42 -3.15 3.32 -1.00
C VAL A 42 -2.67 4.18 -2.15
N ASN A 43 -3.42 4.16 -3.25
CA ASN A 43 -3.30 5.15 -4.30
C ASN A 43 -4.52 6.07 -4.28
N SER A 44 -4.33 7.32 -3.87
CA SER A 44 -5.39 8.34 -3.72
C SER A 44 -6.13 8.70 -5.01
N TYR A 45 -5.73 8.13 -6.15
CA TYR A 45 -6.31 8.37 -7.47
C TYR A 45 -7.00 7.14 -8.08
N ARG A 46 -7.09 6.03 -7.33
CA ARG A 46 -7.87 4.84 -7.73
C ARG A 46 -9.29 4.92 -7.19
N PRO A 47 -10.29 4.33 -7.89
CA PRO A 47 -11.61 4.12 -7.32
C PRO A 47 -11.53 3.51 -5.91
N PHE A 48 -12.45 3.91 -5.03
CA PHE A 48 -12.56 3.39 -3.66
C PHE A 48 -11.41 3.75 -2.71
N THR A 49 -10.47 4.59 -3.13
CA THR A 49 -9.43 5.16 -2.26
C THR A 49 -9.23 6.66 -2.50
N GLN A 50 -10.25 7.35 -3.02
CA GLN A 50 -10.17 8.75 -3.47
C GLN A 50 -10.39 9.75 -2.33
N ASP A 51 -10.94 9.30 -1.21
CA ASP A 51 -11.18 10.08 -0.01
C ASP A 51 -10.94 9.26 1.26
N ILE A 52 -10.91 9.95 2.41
CA ILE A 52 -10.64 9.34 3.72
C ILE A 52 -11.71 8.28 4.06
N PRO A 53 -13.03 8.55 3.98
CA PRO A 53 -14.05 7.54 4.25
C PRO A 53 -13.89 6.25 3.44
N GLN A 54 -13.55 6.37 2.16
CA GLN A 54 -13.33 5.24 1.28
C GLN A 54 -12.10 4.41 1.70
N ILE A 55 -10.98 5.06 2.03
CA ILE A 55 -9.78 4.37 2.54
C ILE A 55 -10.09 3.65 3.86
N GLU A 56 -10.82 4.32 4.76
CA GLU A 56 -11.24 3.71 6.03
C GLU A 56 -12.16 2.51 5.80
N GLN A 57 -13.03 2.57 4.79
CA GLN A 57 -13.94 1.49 4.45
C GLN A 57 -13.18 0.26 3.96
N ILE A 58 -12.25 0.42 3.01
CA ILE A 58 -11.41 -0.67 2.52
C ILE A 58 -10.58 -1.28 3.65
N ALA A 59 -9.98 -0.46 4.51
CA ALA A 59 -9.21 -0.96 5.64
C ALA A 59 -10.07 -1.86 6.54
N ARG A 60 -11.31 -1.43 6.86
CA ARG A 60 -12.26 -2.24 7.64
C ARG A 60 -12.68 -3.52 6.92
N GLU A 61 -12.97 -3.46 5.63
CA GLU A 61 -13.36 -4.61 4.82
C GLU A 61 -12.26 -5.67 4.78
N ILE A 62 -11.00 -5.25 4.56
CA ILE A 62 -9.83 -6.13 4.60
C ILE A 62 -9.69 -6.79 5.97
N GLU A 63 -9.73 -6.02 7.06
CA GLU A 63 -9.58 -6.60 8.41
C GLU A 63 -10.72 -7.56 8.76
N ASN A 64 -11.96 -7.23 8.36
CA ASN A 64 -13.14 -8.06 8.65
C ASN A 64 -13.11 -9.39 7.88
N SER A 65 -12.81 -9.35 6.59
CA SER A 65 -12.79 -10.53 5.71
C SER A 65 -11.60 -11.45 6.00
N SER A 66 -10.40 -10.87 6.15
CA SER A 66 -9.17 -11.62 6.45
C SER A 66 -9.10 -12.06 7.91
N ARG A 67 -9.75 -11.33 8.82
CA ARG A 67 -9.62 -11.46 10.28
C ARG A 67 -8.18 -11.26 10.78
N LEU A 68 -7.39 -10.49 10.04
CA LEU A 68 -6.03 -10.08 10.36
C LEU A 68 -5.99 -8.55 10.52
N LYS A 69 -4.94 -8.03 11.16
CA LYS A 69 -4.78 -6.59 11.38
C LYS A 69 -3.86 -5.96 10.35
N ILE A 70 -4.23 -4.78 9.86
CA ILE A 70 -3.35 -4.00 9.00
C ILE A 70 -2.23 -3.42 9.88
N SER A 71 -0.99 -3.58 9.44
CA SER A 71 0.22 -3.17 10.18
C SER A 71 0.69 -1.77 9.79
N GLY A 72 0.32 -1.29 8.60
CA GLY A 72 0.69 0.04 8.12
C GLY A 72 0.17 0.34 6.73
N ILE A 73 0.41 1.57 6.30
CA ILE A 73 0.00 2.09 4.99
C ILE A 73 1.23 2.36 4.13
N VAL A 74 1.14 2.02 2.85
CA VAL A 74 2.09 2.49 1.83
C VAL A 74 1.41 3.59 1.04
N SER A 75 2.01 4.78 1.03
CA SER A 75 1.49 5.91 0.27
C SER A 75 1.95 5.81 -1.19
N ASN A 76 1.04 5.57 -2.13
CA ASN A 76 1.34 5.39 -3.55
C ASN A 76 0.50 6.33 -4.45
N PRO A 77 0.62 7.67 -4.30
CA PRO A 77 -0.12 8.64 -5.10
C PRO A 77 0.37 8.66 -6.55
N ASN A 78 -0.28 7.87 -7.42
CA ASN A 78 0.25 7.59 -8.75
C ASN A 78 -0.84 7.59 -9.85
N LEU A 79 -0.62 8.40 -10.89
CA LEU A 79 -1.38 8.47 -12.15
C LEU A 79 -0.54 8.00 -13.35
N SER A 80 0.40 7.08 -13.12
CA SER A 80 1.30 6.54 -14.14
C SER A 80 2.10 7.65 -14.83
N ARG A 81 1.99 7.79 -16.17
CA ARG A 81 2.73 8.82 -16.92
C ARG A 81 2.34 10.24 -16.53
N GLN A 82 1.10 10.44 -16.06
CA GLN A 82 0.55 11.73 -15.68
C GLN A 82 0.94 12.17 -14.27
N THR A 83 1.59 11.31 -13.48
CA THR A 83 2.10 11.70 -12.15
C THR A 83 3.06 12.88 -12.28
N ASP A 84 2.95 13.88 -11.42
CA ASP A 84 3.89 14.97 -11.23
C ASP A 84 4.15 15.18 -9.73
N GLU A 85 5.04 16.12 -9.37
CA GLU A 85 5.39 16.38 -7.98
C GLU A 85 4.19 16.87 -7.15
N LYS A 86 3.27 17.62 -7.78
CA LYS A 86 2.06 18.13 -7.13
C LYS A 86 1.08 17.01 -6.83
N ILE A 87 0.88 16.08 -7.77
CA ILE A 87 0.08 14.87 -7.61
C ILE A 87 0.63 14.03 -6.47
N ILE A 88 1.95 13.84 -6.39
CA ILE A 88 2.57 13.08 -5.30
C ILE A 88 2.27 13.75 -3.95
N GLN A 89 2.51 15.06 -3.82
CA GLN A 89 2.28 15.80 -2.58
C GLN A 89 0.79 15.80 -2.16
N GLN A 90 -0.11 16.11 -3.08
CA GLN A 90 -1.54 16.19 -2.79
C GLN A 90 -2.13 14.83 -2.40
N GLY A 91 -1.77 13.79 -3.14
CA GLY A 91 -2.21 12.44 -2.82
C GLY A 91 -1.64 11.95 -1.49
N HIS A 92 -0.37 12.27 -1.19
CA HIS A 92 0.23 11.92 0.10
C HIS A 92 -0.44 12.62 1.29
N ILE A 93 -0.81 13.91 1.17
CA ILE A 93 -1.54 14.64 2.23
C ILE A 93 -2.84 13.92 2.61
N LEU A 94 -3.61 13.47 1.62
CA LEU A 94 -4.85 12.74 1.85
C LEU A 94 -4.59 11.41 2.57
N ILE A 95 -3.57 10.68 2.12
CA ILE A 95 -3.19 9.39 2.73
C ILE A 95 -2.69 9.59 4.17
N LYS A 96 -1.97 10.67 4.46
CA LYS A 96 -1.52 11.04 5.81
C LYS A 96 -2.70 11.32 6.76
N GLN A 97 -3.72 12.02 6.27
CA GLN A 97 -4.95 12.24 7.04
C GLN A 97 -5.70 10.93 7.31
N ALA A 98 -5.80 10.03 6.32
CA ALA A 98 -6.40 8.71 6.49
C ALA A 98 -5.61 7.83 7.47
N SER A 99 -4.28 7.86 7.41
CA SER A 99 -3.37 7.18 8.34
C SER A 99 -3.60 7.59 9.79
N GLN A 100 -3.74 8.90 10.05
CA GLN A 100 -4.04 9.42 11.38
C GLN A 100 -5.40 8.94 11.91
N LYS A 101 -6.43 8.93 11.05
CA LYS A 101 -7.78 8.44 11.38
C LYS A 101 -7.79 6.95 11.71
N LEU A 102 -7.06 6.16 10.94
CA LEU A 102 -6.93 4.71 11.13
C LEU A 102 -5.96 4.33 12.26
N ASN A 103 -5.20 5.29 12.80
CA ASN A 103 -4.11 5.04 13.75
C ASN A 103 -3.10 4.00 13.22
N LEU A 104 -2.78 4.09 11.92
CA LEU A 104 -1.84 3.22 11.24
C LEU A 104 -0.63 4.03 10.76
N PRO A 105 0.61 3.57 10.97
CA PRO A 105 1.78 4.27 10.48
C PRO A 105 1.85 4.21 8.95
N ILE A 106 2.28 5.30 8.31
CA ILE A 106 2.77 5.23 6.93
C ILE A 106 4.19 4.66 6.98
N LYS A 107 4.40 3.48 6.38
CA LYS A 107 5.70 2.82 6.37
C LYS A 107 6.68 3.50 5.43
N PHE A 108 6.18 3.92 4.27
CA PHE A 108 6.92 4.69 3.27
C PHE A 108 5.98 5.30 2.24
N ILE A 109 6.49 6.30 1.53
CA ILE A 109 5.92 6.80 0.29
C ILE A 109 6.65 6.17 -0.90
N CYS A 110 5.89 5.59 -1.83
CA CYS A 110 6.39 5.01 -3.07
C CYS A 110 6.39 6.08 -4.15
N ILE A 111 7.57 6.34 -4.73
CA ILE A 111 7.78 7.40 -5.73
C ILE A 111 8.51 6.82 -6.93
N ASP A 112 8.06 7.14 -8.14
CA ASP A 112 8.77 6.74 -9.36
C ASP A 112 10.20 7.30 -9.37
N GLU A 113 11.20 6.46 -9.64
CA GLU A 113 12.63 6.81 -9.62
C GLU A 113 12.96 8.03 -10.50
N ARG A 114 12.14 8.34 -11.52
CA ARG A 114 12.29 9.54 -12.35
C ARG A 114 12.24 10.86 -11.57
N PHE A 115 11.62 10.87 -10.38
CA PHE A 115 11.56 12.03 -9.51
C PHE A 115 12.72 12.12 -8.51
N SER A 116 13.63 11.13 -8.47
CA SER A 116 14.73 11.06 -7.49
C SER A 116 15.66 12.28 -7.49
N GLN A 117 15.72 13.06 -8.57
CA GLN A 117 16.52 14.29 -8.62
C GLN A 117 15.79 15.52 -8.03
N LYS A 118 14.46 15.49 -7.98
CA LYS A 118 13.63 16.62 -7.56
C LYS A 118 12.96 16.42 -6.19
N ILE A 119 12.65 15.18 -5.88
CA ILE A 119 12.09 14.75 -4.61
C ILE A 119 13.17 13.95 -3.90
N LYS A 120 13.52 14.36 -2.70
CA LYS A 120 14.54 13.81 -1.80
C LYS A 120 13.91 13.55 -0.43
N GLN A 121 14.63 12.84 0.44
CA GLN A 121 14.11 12.43 1.75
C GLN A 121 13.64 13.62 2.59
N GLU A 122 14.28 14.79 2.50
CA GLU A 122 13.88 16.01 3.20
C GLU A 122 12.51 16.57 2.79
N ASN A 123 11.91 16.09 1.70
CA ASN A 123 10.58 16.52 1.27
C ASN A 123 9.44 15.81 2.03
N PHE A 124 9.71 14.71 2.73
CA PHE A 124 8.72 13.90 3.44
C PHE A 124 9.24 13.47 4.81
N GLU A 125 8.34 13.37 5.79
CA GLU A 125 8.68 12.83 7.11
C GLU A 125 8.86 11.30 7.04
N GLU A 126 8.08 10.67 6.17
CA GLU A 126 8.07 9.24 5.91
C GLU A 126 9.24 8.84 5.00
N PRO A 127 9.81 7.63 5.16
CA PRO A 127 10.84 7.13 4.25
C PRO A 127 10.37 7.11 2.80
N ILE A 128 11.24 7.49 1.88
CA ILE A 128 10.95 7.41 0.44
C ILE A 128 11.47 6.09 -0.12
N PHE A 129 10.57 5.32 -0.73
CA PHE A 129 10.91 4.15 -1.54
C PHE A 129 10.82 4.53 -3.03
N TYR A 130 11.98 4.71 -3.68
CA TYR A 130 12.00 4.93 -5.12
C TYR A 130 11.76 3.61 -5.86
N ILE A 131 10.76 3.58 -6.74
CA ILE A 131 10.44 2.42 -7.55
C ILE A 131 10.87 2.63 -9.00
N LYS A 132 11.61 1.66 -9.54
CA LYS A 132 11.91 1.57 -10.96
C LYS A 132 10.84 0.75 -11.66
N ARG A 133 10.20 1.33 -12.68
CA ARG A 133 9.17 0.64 -13.47
C ARG A 133 9.80 -0.02 -14.68
N PHE A 134 9.63 -1.34 -14.78
CA PHE A 134 10.09 -2.13 -15.93
C PHE A 134 9.01 -2.34 -17.00
N MET A 135 7.78 -1.92 -16.74
CA MET A 135 6.66 -2.06 -17.66
C MET A 135 6.76 -1.02 -18.80
N HIS A 136 7.23 -1.46 -19.97
CA HIS A 136 7.20 -0.68 -21.20
C HIS A 136 5.86 -0.93 -21.93
N LEU A 137 5.10 0.13 -22.16
CA LEU A 137 3.95 0.13 -23.09
C LEU A 137 4.39 0.84 -24.38
N PRO A 138 4.10 0.31 -25.57
CA PRO A 138 3.27 -0.87 -25.86
C PRO A 138 4.07 -2.18 -25.98
N TRP A 139 3.35 -3.31 -25.95
CA TRP A 139 3.83 -4.66 -26.25
C TRP A 139 4.21 -4.81 -27.74
N ASN A 140 5.10 -3.95 -28.23
CA ASN A 140 5.58 -3.94 -29.60
C ASN A 140 7.04 -4.40 -29.64
#